data_AF-A0A522FIS5-F1
#
_entry.id   AF-A0A522FIS5-F1
#
_cell.length_a   1.000
_cell.length_b   1.000
_cell.length_c   1.000
_cell.angle_alpha   90.00
_cell.angle_beta   90.00
_cell.angle_gamma   90.00
#
_symmetry.space_group_name_H-M   'P 1'
#
loop_
_entity.id
_entity.type
_entity.pdbx_description
1 polymer ?
#
loop_
_entity_poly.entity_id
_entity_poly.type
_entity_poly.pdbx_seq_one_letter_code
_entity_poly.pdbx_strand_id
1 'polypeptide(L)'
;MNILISIKSGFARSLRNWKGLLIDWILTFSLVILVAFPFRGVLNSIIGSSMVLEKLADGINFDVIADLGTNFRTLMTMFTSGLFLVIFLGLLLNIFITGGLFSCMRGSNGKFSSALFFSGATSNFWSYFMIMLIMSLIIIVS
;
A
#
# COMPACT_ATOMS: atom_id res chain seq x y z
N MET A 1 -35.99 -2.66 0.70
CA MET A 1 -34.69 -2.32 0.07
C MET A 1 -33.81 -3.56 0.14
N ASN A 2 -33.61 -4.25 -0.97
CA ASN A 2 -32.78 -5.47 -0.97
C ASN A 2 -31.30 -5.05 -1.02
N ILE A 3 -30.61 -5.20 0.11
CA ILE A 3 -29.17 -4.92 0.29
C ILE A 3 -28.33 -5.53 -0.86
N LEU A 4 -28.72 -6.70 -1.35
CA LEU A 4 -28.10 -7.37 -2.49
C LEU A 4 -28.15 -6.56 -3.80
N ILE A 5 -29.24 -5.85 -4.07
CA ILE A 5 -29.38 -5.00 -5.26
C ILE A 5 -28.48 -3.77 -5.13
N SER A 6 -28.40 -3.20 -3.93
CA SER A 6 -27.53 -2.06 -3.61
C SER A 6 -26.05 -2.43 -3.79
N ILE A 7 -25.62 -3.57 -3.25
CA ILE A 7 -24.24 -4.08 -3.40
C ILE A 7 -23.92 -4.36 -4.87
N LYS A 8 -24.81 -5.08 -5.58
CA LYS A 8 -24.60 -5.41 -7.00
C LYS A 8 -24.57 -4.16 -7.88
N SER A 9 -25.40 -3.16 -7.58
CA SER A 9 -25.39 -1.87 -8.28
C SER A 9 -24.15 -1.03 -7.96
N GLY A 10 -23.66 -1.06 -6.72
CA GLY A 10 -22.41 -0.42 -6.31
C GLY A 10 -21.20 -1.04 -7.01
N PHE A 11 -21.15 -2.37 -7.05
CA PHE A 11 -20.11 -3.11 -7.76
C PHE A 11 -20.11 -2.80 -9.27
N ALA A 12 -21.28 -2.82 -9.92
CA ALA A 12 -21.41 -2.48 -11.33
C ALA A 12 -21.02 -1.03 -11.65
N ARG A 13 -21.33 -0.07 -10.75
CA ARG A 13 -20.93 1.33 -10.88
C ARG A 13 -19.42 1.53 -10.66
N SER A 14 -18.81 0.80 -9.74
CA SER A 14 -17.35 0.80 -9.57
C SER A 14 -16.63 0.20 -10.77
N LEU A 15 -17.15 -0.90 -11.34
CA LEU A 15 -16.58 -1.51 -12.56
C LEU A 15 -16.65 -0.55 -13.77
N ARG A 16 -17.74 0.23 -13.87
CA ARG A 16 -17.89 1.26 -14.90
C ARG A 16 -16.87 2.38 -14.78
N ASN A 17 -16.34 2.62 -13.57
CA ASN A 17 -15.26 3.56 -13.28
C ASN A 17 -13.88 2.88 -13.21
N TRP A 18 -13.63 1.87 -14.07
CA TRP A 18 -12.37 1.12 -14.16
C TRP A 18 -11.11 2.00 -14.17
N LYS A 19 -11.17 3.18 -14.79
CA LYS A 19 -10.04 4.14 -14.82
C LYS A 19 -9.64 4.64 -13.44
N GLY A 20 -10.60 4.81 -12.51
CA GLY A 20 -10.31 5.18 -11.12
C GLY A 20 -9.66 4.03 -10.35
N LEU A 21 -10.13 2.80 -10.58
CA LEU A 21 -9.52 1.58 -10.04
C LEU A 21 -8.07 1.41 -10.55
N LEU A 22 -7.83 1.75 -11.81
CA LEU A 22 -6.49 1.68 -12.41
C LEU A 22 -5.54 2.70 -11.77
N ILE A 23 -6.01 3.92 -11.49
CA ILE A 23 -5.21 4.93 -10.77
C ILE A 23 -4.87 4.45 -9.36
N ASP A 24 -5.85 3.91 -8.63
CA ASP A 24 -5.63 3.31 -7.30
C ASP A 24 -4.57 2.20 -7.35
N TRP A 25 -4.68 1.29 -8.33
CA TRP A 25 -3.70 0.24 -8.56
C TRP A 25 -2.29 0.78 -8.81
N ILE A 26 -2.12 1.74 -9.73
CA ILE A 26 -0.80 2.31 -10.05
C ILE A 26 -0.19 2.99 -8.83
N LEU A 27 -0.98 3.77 -8.09
CA LEU A 27 -0.53 4.50 -6.91
C LEU A 27 -0.18 3.57 -5.74
N THR A 28 -0.94 2.49 -5.55
CA THR A 28 -0.62 1.49 -4.54
C THR A 28 0.61 0.67 -4.95
N PHE A 29 0.74 0.33 -6.24
CA PHE A 29 1.89 -0.39 -6.75
C PHE A 29 3.19 0.40 -6.61
N SER A 30 3.15 1.73 -6.79
CA SER A 30 4.33 2.58 -6.58
C SER A 30 4.80 2.58 -5.11
N LEU A 31 3.87 2.56 -4.14
CA LEU A 31 4.20 2.38 -2.73
C LEU A 31 4.81 1.00 -2.45
N VAL A 32 4.28 -0.06 -3.07
CA VAL A 32 4.84 -1.40 -2.93
C VAL A 32 6.27 -1.46 -3.49
N ILE A 33 6.54 -0.80 -4.64
CA ILE A 33 7.89 -0.74 -5.21
C ILE A 33 8.87 -0.07 -4.25
N LEU A 34 8.47 1.02 -3.57
CA LEU A 34 9.32 1.71 -2.59
C LEU A 34 9.81 0.77 -1.47
N VAL A 35 9.00 -0.24 -1.12
CA VAL A 35 9.37 -1.26 -0.13
C VAL A 35 10.09 -2.45 -0.77
N ALA A 36 9.60 -2.93 -1.92
CA ALA A 36 10.12 -4.12 -2.56
C ALA A 36 11.53 -3.94 -3.11
N PHE A 37 11.87 -2.73 -3.58
CA PHE A 37 13.18 -2.42 -4.13
C PHE A 37 14.34 -2.60 -3.13
N PRO A 38 14.31 -1.98 -1.93
CA PRO A 38 15.35 -2.24 -0.93
C PRO A 38 15.35 -3.71 -0.50
N PHE A 39 14.17 -4.35 -0.38
CA PHE A 39 14.07 -5.76 -0.03
C PHE A 39 14.77 -6.69 -1.04
N ARG A 40 14.70 -6.36 -2.33
CA ARG A 40 15.39 -7.12 -3.38
C ARG A 40 16.91 -6.99 -3.30
N GLY A 41 17.43 -5.77 -3.13
CA GLY A 41 18.89 -5.55 -3.00
C GLY A 41 19.48 -6.33 -1.83
N VAL A 42 18.68 -6.43 -0.76
CA VAL A 42 18.98 -7.17 0.44
C VAL A 42 18.98 -8.69 0.23
N LEU A 43 17.92 -9.24 -0.37
CA LEU A 43 17.87 -10.66 -0.70
C LEU A 43 19.04 -11.08 -1.59
N ASN A 44 19.43 -10.23 -2.54
CA ASN A 44 20.61 -10.44 -3.37
C ASN A 44 21.92 -10.37 -2.56
N SER A 45 22.03 -9.50 -1.57
CA SER A 45 23.24 -9.43 -0.72
C SER A 45 23.40 -10.65 0.18
N ILE A 46 22.29 -11.26 0.61
CA ILE A 46 22.28 -12.44 1.47
C ILE A 46 22.48 -13.71 0.65
N ILE A 47 21.64 -13.93 -0.37
CA ILE A 47 21.55 -15.18 -1.13
C ILE A 47 22.55 -15.19 -2.29
N GLY A 48 22.89 -14.02 -2.83
CA GLY A 48 23.77 -13.89 -4.00
C GLY A 48 25.25 -14.13 -3.70
N SER A 49 25.65 -14.27 -2.43
CA SER A 49 26.99 -14.75 -2.10
C SER A 49 27.05 -16.26 -2.33
N SER A 50 27.75 -16.72 -3.37
CA SER A 50 27.83 -18.15 -3.72
C SER A 50 28.31 -19.01 -2.55
N MET A 51 29.12 -18.43 -1.66
CA MET A 51 29.67 -19.05 -0.47
C MET A 51 28.59 -19.44 0.57
N VAL A 52 27.50 -18.67 0.68
CA VAL A 52 26.38 -19.00 1.59
C VAL A 52 25.58 -20.16 1.02
N LEU A 53 25.32 -20.16 -0.28
CA LEU A 53 24.57 -21.23 -0.96
C LEU A 53 25.32 -22.57 -0.94
N GLU A 54 26.64 -22.53 -1.12
CA GLU A 54 27.53 -23.70 -1.08
C GLU A 54 27.60 -24.30 0.33
N LYS A 55 27.77 -23.46 1.36
CA LYS A 55 27.75 -23.92 2.77
C LYS A 55 26.40 -24.45 3.24
N LEU A 56 25.29 -23.98 2.67
CA LEU A 56 23.94 -24.49 2.90
C LEU A 56 23.67 -25.80 2.15
N ALA A 57 24.34 -26.02 1.01
CA ALA A 57 24.25 -27.27 0.25
C ALA A 57 24.97 -28.44 0.95
N ASP A 58 26.07 -28.16 1.65
CA ASP A 58 26.82 -29.14 2.45
C ASP A 58 26.16 -29.50 3.80
N GLY A 59 25.11 -28.78 4.19
CA GLY A 59 24.32 -29.04 5.39
C GLY A 59 23.90 -27.77 6.13
N ILE A 60 23.11 -27.93 7.20
CA ILE A 60 22.71 -26.80 8.03
C ILE A 60 23.90 -26.35 8.88
N ASN A 61 24.63 -25.35 8.38
CA ASN A 61 25.76 -24.75 9.10
C ASN A 61 25.27 -23.63 10.04
N PHE A 62 25.53 -23.79 11.34
CA PHE A 62 25.11 -22.82 12.37
C PHE A 62 25.74 -21.44 12.20
N ASP A 63 26.95 -21.34 11.65
CA ASP A 63 27.61 -20.06 11.39
C ASP A 63 26.87 -19.29 10.28
N VAL A 64 26.39 -20.00 9.26
CA VAL A 64 25.59 -19.41 8.18
C VAL A 64 24.25 -18.90 8.72
N ILE A 65 23.61 -19.65 9.62
CA ILE A 65 22.36 -19.20 10.27
C ILE A 65 22.61 -17.98 11.16
N ALA A 66 23.71 -17.94 11.91
CA ALA A 66 24.06 -16.82 12.76
C ALA A 66 24.35 -15.54 11.96
N ASP A 67 25.10 -15.65 10.86
CA ASP A 67 25.35 -14.54 9.94
C ASP A 67 24.08 -14.07 9.24
N LEU A 68 23.22 -15.00 8.80
CA LEU A 68 21.90 -14.71 8.26
C LEU A 68 21.04 -13.95 9.28
N GLY A 69 21.01 -14.38 10.54
CA GLY A 69 20.26 -13.74 11.61
C GLY A 69 20.75 -12.33 11.92
N THR A 70 22.07 -12.12 11.91
CA THR A 70 22.69 -10.81 12.17
C THR A 70 22.42 -9.82 11.02
N ASN A 71 22.54 -10.29 9.78
CA ASN A 71 22.15 -9.52 8.60
C ASN A 71 20.65 -9.22 8.61
N PHE A 72 19.80 -10.21 8.90
CA PHE A 72 18.35 -10.04 9.01
C PHE A 72 17.95 -9.02 10.08
N ARG A 73 18.62 -9.00 11.24
CA ARG A 73 18.38 -7.99 12.28
C ARG A 73 18.74 -6.58 11.80
N THR A 74 19.88 -6.42 11.15
CA THR A 74 20.31 -5.13 10.58
C THR A 74 19.28 -4.65 9.55
N LEU A 75 18.72 -5.56 8.77
CA LEU A 75 17.69 -5.30 7.78
C LEU A 75 16.35 -4.92 8.38
N MET A 76 15.91 -5.61 9.42
CA MET A 76 14.70 -5.24 10.15
C MET A 76 14.85 -3.82 10.71
N THR A 77 16.03 -3.46 11.23
CA THR A 77 16.30 -2.10 11.72
C THR A 77 16.20 -1.05 10.60
N MET A 78 16.84 -1.28 9.45
CA MET A 78 16.73 -0.40 8.28
C MET A 78 15.29 -0.32 7.75
N PHE A 79 14.58 -1.45 7.70
CA PHE A 79 13.19 -1.51 7.29
C PHE A 79 12.31 -0.68 8.23
N THR A 80 12.40 -0.88 9.55
CA THR A 80 11.66 -0.07 10.55
C THR A 80 11.95 1.43 10.43
N SER A 81 13.16 1.83 10.06
CA SER A 81 13.50 3.25 9.87
C SER A 81 12.76 3.90 8.70
N GLY A 82 12.50 3.15 7.62
CA GLY A 82 11.72 3.62 6.46
C GLY A 82 10.22 3.33 6.56
N LEU A 83 9.83 2.40 7.43
CA LEU A 83 8.46 1.91 7.59
C LEU A 83 7.49 3.02 7.98
N PHE A 84 7.91 3.93 8.87
CA PHE A 84 7.11 5.07 9.27
C PHE A 84 6.73 5.95 8.08
N LEU A 85 7.69 6.25 7.20
CA LEU A 85 7.46 7.09 6.02
C LEU A 85 6.55 6.38 5.01
N VAL A 86 6.71 5.06 4.82
CA VAL A 86 5.84 4.27 3.95
C VAL A 86 4.41 4.21 4.48
N ILE A 87 4.23 3.97 5.79
CA ILE A 87 2.90 4.00 6.42
C ILE A 87 2.27 5.38 6.24
N PHE A 88 3.03 6.44 6.54
CA PHE A 88 2.54 7.81 6.43
C PHE A 88 2.10 8.13 5.00
N LEU A 89 2.94 7.86 4.00
CA LEU A 89 2.59 8.03 2.58
C LEU A 89 1.39 7.17 2.18
N GLY A 90 1.33 5.92 2.66
CA GLY A 90 0.19 5.02 2.43
C GLY A 90 -1.12 5.57 2.96
N LEU A 91 -1.12 6.17 4.15
CA LEU A 91 -2.28 6.82 4.74
C LEU A 91 -2.73 8.02 3.90
N LEU A 92 -1.79 8.90 3.53
CA LEU A 92 -2.11 10.07 2.70
C LEU A 92 -2.67 9.66 1.32
N LEU A 93 -2.06 8.65 0.72
CA LEU A 93 -2.47 8.11 -0.57
C LEU A 93 -3.88 7.49 -0.50
N ASN A 94 -4.17 6.76 0.58
CA ASN A 94 -5.49 6.18 0.82
C ASN A 94 -6.58 7.25 0.97
N ILE A 95 -6.31 8.30 1.75
CA ILE A 95 -7.22 9.45 1.89
C ILE A 95 -7.48 10.10 0.54
N PHE A 96 -6.41 10.35 -0.22
CA PHE A 96 -6.47 10.99 -1.53
C PHE A 96 -7.31 10.17 -2.52
N ILE A 97 -7.05 8.87 -2.63
CA ILE A 97 -7.77 7.97 -3.53
C ILE A 97 -9.23 7.87 -3.12
N THR A 98 -9.53 7.73 -1.83
CA THR A 98 -10.90 7.63 -1.32
C THR A 98 -11.71 8.88 -1.66
N GLY A 99 -11.15 10.08 -1.47
CA GLY A 99 -11.81 11.34 -1.83
C GLY A 99 -12.05 11.49 -3.34
N GLY A 100 -11.09 11.06 -4.16
CA GLY A 100 -11.19 11.08 -5.62
C GLY A 100 -12.25 10.10 -6.14
N LEU A 101 -12.23 8.86 -5.66
CA LEU A 101 -13.21 7.84 -6.01
C LEU A 101 -14.63 8.25 -5.60
N PHE A 102 -14.79 8.78 -4.38
CA PHE A 102 -16.08 9.25 -3.90
C PHE A 102 -16.67 10.34 -4.81
N SER A 103 -15.84 11.29 -5.25
CA SER A 103 -16.25 12.35 -6.16
C SER A 103 -16.65 11.81 -7.54
N CYS A 104 -15.91 10.87 -8.08
CA CYS A 104 -16.25 10.20 -9.35
C CYS A 104 -17.54 9.37 -9.26
N MET A 105 -17.85 8.79 -8.11
CA MET A 105 -19.11 8.06 -7.90
C MET A 105 -20.30 8.99 -7.68
N ARG A 106 -20.08 10.18 -7.14
CA ARG A 106 -21.12 11.20 -6.91
C ARG A 106 -21.56 11.91 -8.21
N GLY A 107 -20.66 12.03 -9.19
CA GLY A 107 -20.97 12.65 -10.49
C GLY A 107 -22.00 11.85 -11.30
N SER A 108 -23.12 12.48 -11.68
CA SER A 108 -24.24 11.85 -12.41
C SER A 108 -23.90 11.44 -13.85
N ASN A 109 -22.78 11.90 -14.41
CA ASN A 109 -22.51 11.80 -15.85
C ASN A 109 -21.96 10.45 -16.34
N GLY A 110 -21.77 9.45 -15.45
CA GLY A 110 -21.46 8.07 -15.84
C GLY A 110 -20.19 7.86 -16.68
N LYS A 111 -19.40 8.92 -16.91
CA LYS A 111 -18.10 8.93 -17.58
C LYS A 111 -17.04 9.35 -16.57
N PHE A 112 -16.03 8.52 -16.39
CA PHE A 112 -14.89 8.84 -15.55
C PHE A 112 -14.10 10.02 -16.14
N SER A 113 -13.84 11.03 -15.32
CA SER A 113 -12.96 12.16 -15.65
C SER A 113 -11.82 12.21 -14.64
N SER A 114 -10.58 12.15 -15.13
CA SER A 114 -9.37 12.27 -14.30
C SER A 114 -9.31 13.62 -13.60
N ALA A 115 -9.70 14.71 -14.28
CA ALA A 115 -9.75 16.03 -13.67
C ALA A 115 -10.70 16.07 -12.46
N LEU A 116 -11.84 15.38 -12.55
CA LEU A 116 -12.82 15.27 -11.45
C LEU A 116 -12.32 14.35 -10.32
N PHE A 117 -11.55 13.31 -10.65
CA PHE A 117 -10.89 12.47 -9.66
C PHE A 117 -9.87 13.27 -8.84
N PHE A 118 -8.93 13.97 -9.49
CA PHE A 118 -7.90 14.73 -8.80
C PHE A 118 -8.47 15.96 -8.08
N SER A 119 -9.42 16.68 -8.66
CA SER A 119 -10.06 17.82 -7.99
C SER A 119 -10.88 17.37 -6.78
N GLY A 120 -11.59 16.24 -6.90
CA GLY A 120 -12.34 15.61 -5.82
C GLY A 120 -11.46 15.05 -4.71
N ALA A 121 -10.31 14.48 -5.08
CA ALA A 121 -9.30 14.01 -4.14
C ALA A 121 -8.77 15.18 -3.30
N THR A 122 -8.40 16.29 -3.93
CA THR A 122 -7.91 17.48 -3.23
C THR A 122 -8.99 18.18 -2.41
N SER A 123 -10.20 18.34 -2.93
CA SER A 123 -11.28 19.07 -2.23
C SER A 123 -11.76 18.34 -0.98
N ASN A 124 -11.83 17.00 -1.01
CA ASN A 124 -12.26 16.20 0.13
C ASN A 124 -11.11 15.72 1.01
N PHE A 125 -9.86 15.99 0.63
CA PHE A 125 -8.66 15.50 1.33
C PHE A 125 -8.73 15.79 2.82
N TRP A 126 -9.03 17.04 3.19
CA TRP A 126 -9.04 17.46 4.59
C TRP A 126 -10.15 16.78 5.40
N SER A 127 -11.35 16.65 4.82
CA SER A 127 -12.48 15.98 5.47
C SER A 127 -12.15 14.50 5.74
N TYR A 128 -11.62 13.79 4.75
CA TYR A 128 -11.23 12.40 4.93
C TYR A 128 -10.02 12.23 5.85
N PHE A 129 -9.07 13.16 5.84
CA PHE A 129 -7.94 13.17 6.77
C PHE A 129 -8.43 13.29 8.22
N MET A 130 -9.36 14.20 8.51
CA MET A 130 -9.95 14.36 9.84
C MET A 130 -10.73 13.12 10.28
N ILE A 131 -11.54 12.54 9.39
CA ILE A 131 -12.25 11.29 9.68
C ILE A 131 -11.26 10.18 10.01
N MET A 132 -10.18 10.04 9.22
CA MET A 132 -9.15 9.03 9.48
C MET A 132 -8.48 9.24 10.84
N LEU A 133 -8.14 10.48 11.20
CA LEU A 133 -7.55 10.81 12.50
C LEU A 133 -8.49 10.45 13.66
N ILE A 134 -9.76 10.82 13.58
CA ILE A 134 -10.76 10.51 14.61
C ILE A 134 -10.91 8.99 14.75
N MET A 135 -11.03 8.25 13.64
CA MET A 135 -11.14 6.79 13.66
C MET A 135 -9.88 6.14 14.26
N SER A 136 -8.70 6.65 13.94
CA SER A 136 -7.44 6.15 14.49
C SER A 136 -7.35 6.40 16.00
N LEU A 137 -7.79 7.58 16.47
CA LEU A 137 -7.86 7.89 17.90
C LEU A 137 -8.83 6.97 18.64
N ILE A 138 -10.00 6.71 18.06
CA ILE A 138 -10.98 5.78 18.66
C ILE A 138 -10.36 4.40 18.84
N ILE A 139 -9.71 3.86 17.81
CA ILE A 139 -9.08 2.53 17.84
C ILE A 139 -7.94 2.45 18.88
N ILE A 140 -7.18 3.54 19.07
CA ILE A 140 -6.09 3.57 20.06
C ILE A 140 -6.62 3.63 21.49
N VAL A 141 -7.77 4.28 21.70
CA VAL A 141 -8.38 4.46 23.03
C VAL A 141 -9.23 3.25 23.46
N SER A 142 -9.79 2.50 22.49
CA SER A 142 -10.58 1.28 22.72
C SER A 142 -9.72 0.05 23.00
#